data_AF-A0A9N9WH00-F1
#
_entry.id   AF-A0A9N9WH00-F1
#
_cell.length_a   1.000
_cell.length_b   1.000
_cell.length_c   1.000
_cell.angle_alpha   90.00
_cell.angle_beta   90.00
_cell.angle_gamma   90.00
#
_symmetry.space_group_name_H-M   'P 1'
#
loop_
_entity.id
_entity.type
_entity.pdbx_description
1 polymer ?
#
loop_
_entity_poly.entity_id
_entity_poly.type
_entity_poly.pdbx_seq_one_letter_code
_entity_poly.pdbx_strand_id
1 'polypeptide(L)'
;MSPMGPRLMSDDTPAKEPLDPEVISWMASIVYLVGTPAVFLFGFIVDNCGRKIALMITSLSVAMCWALKIYSTETWALITARAFLGLTVSGSYVVTPLYIKEISDDSIRGTLGSLVVLSQNLGNLVVYLMGTYMSYHCILWVLLAVPLVHLLVFTSMPDTPSYLLKSGKTEEARTAVAWLRCRDRTDPVVESELQKLQLELELNKSGKFAGALKTLVTDRGTFRAFRVTLAINSARELCGCVAVLHYASLIFSRASQGGWVLTPNQQAIVLGVVQMIGSLTASSLVERCGRKRKTSAFYVFYCPSPKILSSDTSVSVNAVVLCQPLLAGTCLVSGVCMACAGACVWAGAGGAGAGAGGAGGAWVPPLALCLAIYCDAAGLQPVPFVVMTEMFSFQVTTV
;
A
#
# COMPACT_ATOMS: atom_id res chain seq x y z
N MET A 1 -13.22 -3.42 7.17
CA MET A 1 -14.69 -3.60 7.02
C MET A 1 -15.03 -5.04 7.26
N SER A 2 -14.54 -5.97 6.43
CA SER A 2 -14.49 -7.40 6.79
C SER A 2 -13.52 -7.64 7.96
N PRO A 3 -13.81 -8.55 8.92
CA PRO A 3 -15.01 -9.39 9.07
C PRO A 3 -16.15 -8.75 9.89
N MET A 4 -15.94 -7.56 10.46
CA MET A 4 -16.90 -6.94 11.39
C MET A 4 -18.09 -6.24 10.72
N GLY A 5 -18.04 -5.98 9.42
CA GLY A 5 -19.09 -5.32 8.65
C GLY A 5 -20.43 -6.05 8.74
N PRO A 6 -20.48 -7.36 8.42
CA PRO A 6 -21.68 -8.17 8.61
C PRO A 6 -22.21 -8.19 10.06
N ARG A 7 -21.32 -8.17 11.06
CA ARG A 7 -21.72 -8.11 12.48
C ARG A 7 -22.34 -6.78 12.90
N LEU A 8 -21.99 -5.69 12.23
CA LEU A 8 -22.58 -4.37 12.49
C LEU A 8 -23.97 -4.22 11.84
N MET A 9 -24.31 -5.06 10.86
CA MET A 9 -25.64 -5.13 10.23
C MET A 9 -26.57 -6.13 10.92
N SER A 10 -26.04 -7.04 11.74
CA SER A 10 -26.82 -8.05 12.44
C SER A 10 -27.36 -7.53 13.77
N ASP A 11 -28.40 -8.18 14.28
CA ASP A 11 -29.02 -7.86 15.57
C ASP A 11 -28.01 -7.98 16.75
N ASP A 12 -26.96 -8.81 16.62
CA ASP A 12 -25.82 -8.90 17.55
C ASP A 12 -24.77 -7.78 17.34
N THR A 13 -25.21 -6.56 17.07
CA THR A 13 -24.31 -5.43 16.83
C THR A 13 -23.79 -4.84 18.16
N PRO A 14 -22.50 -4.47 18.24
CA PRO A 14 -21.98 -3.66 19.34
C PRO A 14 -22.41 -2.18 19.27
N ALA A 15 -23.08 -1.75 18.19
CA ALA A 15 -23.72 -0.44 18.09
C ALA A 15 -25.10 -0.43 18.75
N LYS A 16 -25.66 0.77 19.01
CA LYS A 16 -27.00 0.87 19.62
C LYS A 16 -28.12 0.28 18.77
N GLU A 17 -27.99 0.38 17.45
CA GLU A 17 -28.94 -0.14 16.47
C GLU A 17 -28.18 -0.75 15.28
N PRO A 18 -28.76 -1.74 14.58
CA PRO A 18 -28.19 -2.27 13.34
C PRO A 18 -27.96 -1.16 12.32
N LEU A 19 -26.76 -1.10 11.75
CA LEU A 19 -26.42 -0.03 10.81
C LEU A 19 -27.00 -0.30 9.43
N ASP A 20 -27.63 0.72 8.84
CA ASP A 20 -28.11 0.67 7.47
C ASP A 20 -26.97 0.41 6.47
N PRO A 21 -27.24 -0.34 5.38
CA PRO A 21 -26.25 -0.60 4.32
C PRO A 21 -25.65 0.69 3.72
N GLU A 22 -26.44 1.77 3.67
CA GLU A 22 -25.99 3.07 3.18
C GLU A 22 -24.93 3.70 4.10
N VAL A 23 -25.13 3.62 5.43
CA VAL A 23 -24.16 4.09 6.42
C VAL A 23 -22.85 3.33 6.31
N ILE A 24 -22.91 2.02 6.07
CA ILE A 24 -21.72 1.18 5.89
C ILE A 24 -20.99 1.56 4.60
N SER A 25 -21.71 1.84 3.52
CA SER A 25 -21.11 2.36 2.29
C SER A 25 -20.40 3.70 2.50
N TRP A 26 -21.03 4.63 3.24
CA TRP A 26 -20.42 5.90 3.65
C TRP A 26 -19.16 5.69 4.50
N MET A 27 -19.19 4.79 5.47
CA MET A 27 -18.05 4.44 6.31
C MET A 27 -16.87 3.84 5.52
N ALA A 28 -17.13 3.15 4.42
CA ALA A 28 -16.09 2.67 3.51
C ALA A 28 -15.52 3.83 2.67
N SER A 29 -16.40 4.66 2.12
CA SER A 29 -16.06 5.71 1.16
C SER A 29 -15.33 6.89 1.80
N ILE A 30 -15.66 7.26 3.05
CA ILE A 30 -15.09 8.42 3.74
C ILE A 30 -13.57 8.32 3.91
N VAL A 31 -13.02 7.10 4.03
CA VAL A 31 -11.57 6.85 4.14
C VAL A 31 -10.84 7.39 2.91
N TYR A 32 -11.39 7.16 1.72
CA TYR A 32 -10.81 7.60 0.45
C TYR A 32 -11.07 9.08 0.18
N LEU A 33 -12.26 9.58 0.56
CA LEU A 33 -12.63 10.98 0.43
C LEU A 33 -11.72 11.89 1.25
N VAL A 34 -11.38 11.47 2.48
CA VAL A 34 -10.45 12.20 3.36
C VAL A 34 -8.99 11.91 3.00
N GLY A 35 -8.68 10.67 2.61
CA GLY A 35 -7.32 10.27 2.26
C GLY A 35 -6.75 11.02 1.04
N THR A 36 -7.56 11.28 0.02
CA THR A 36 -7.13 11.95 -1.22
C THR A 36 -6.52 13.35 -0.99
N PRO A 37 -7.22 14.31 -0.36
CA PRO A 37 -6.62 15.62 -0.06
C PRO A 37 -5.48 15.52 0.96
N ALA A 38 -5.52 14.52 1.85
CA ALA A 38 -4.51 14.34 2.87
C ALA A 38 -3.13 13.93 2.31
N VAL A 39 -3.06 13.31 1.12
CA VAL A 39 -1.79 13.06 0.42
C VAL A 39 -1.00 14.36 0.21
N PHE A 40 -1.67 15.42 -0.24
CA PHE A 40 -1.03 16.73 -0.44
C PHE A 40 -0.60 17.37 0.88
N LEU A 41 -1.43 17.23 1.92
CA LEU A 41 -1.10 17.69 3.27
C LEU A 41 0.16 17.00 3.79
N PHE A 42 0.25 15.68 3.68
CA PHE A 42 1.44 14.94 4.11
C PHE A 42 2.67 15.25 3.26
N GLY A 43 2.52 15.51 1.97
CA GLY A 43 3.61 16.03 1.13
C GLY A 43 4.17 17.35 1.69
N PHE A 44 3.29 18.29 2.05
CA PHE A 44 3.70 19.56 2.67
C PHE A 44 4.34 19.35 4.05
N ILE A 45 3.79 18.49 4.90
CA ILE A 45 4.33 18.21 6.25
C ILE A 45 5.73 17.60 6.15
N VAL A 46 5.93 16.64 5.26
CA VAL A 46 7.22 15.96 5.04
C VAL A 46 8.31 16.94 4.65
N ASP A 47 7.98 17.90 3.79
CA ASP A 47 8.94 18.90 3.30
C ASP A 47 9.31 19.95 4.34
N ASN A 48 8.37 20.36 5.19
CA ASN A 48 8.58 21.45 6.16
C ASN A 48 8.94 20.93 7.57
N CYS A 49 8.20 19.96 8.08
CA CYS A 49 8.31 19.43 9.43
C CYS A 49 9.18 18.15 9.51
N GLY A 50 9.55 17.59 8.36
CA GLY A 50 10.35 16.37 8.30
C GLY A 50 9.52 15.09 8.33
N ARG A 51 10.19 13.97 8.07
CA ARG A 51 9.55 12.67 7.86
C ARG A 51 9.15 12.03 9.19
N LYS A 52 9.94 12.22 10.25
CA LYS A 52 9.65 11.67 11.58
C LYS A 52 8.35 12.23 12.14
N ILE A 53 8.19 13.55 12.12
CA ILE A 53 6.97 14.23 12.61
C ILE A 53 5.75 13.77 11.81
N ALA A 54 5.88 13.63 10.49
CA ALA A 54 4.80 13.11 9.66
C ALA A 54 4.36 11.69 10.08
N LEU A 55 5.28 10.78 10.38
CA LEU A 55 4.97 9.43 10.91
C LEU A 55 4.40 9.44 12.33
N MET A 56 4.78 10.42 13.16
CA MET A 56 4.16 10.60 14.48
C MET A 56 2.72 11.09 14.34
N ILE A 57 2.44 12.01 13.40
CA ILE A 57 1.08 12.49 13.12
C ILE A 57 0.18 11.36 12.62
N THR A 58 0.67 10.48 11.73
CA THR A 58 -0.12 9.31 11.28
C THR A 58 -0.45 8.39 12.44
N SER A 59 0.52 8.13 13.32
CA SER A 59 0.35 7.28 14.51
C SER A 59 -0.65 7.87 15.50
N LEU A 60 -0.61 9.19 15.71
CA LEU A 60 -1.61 9.89 16.52
C LEU A 60 -3.00 9.82 15.88
N SER A 61 -3.09 9.98 14.56
CA SER A 61 -4.36 9.90 13.83
C SER A 61 -5.03 8.53 13.97
N VAL A 62 -4.27 7.43 13.88
CA VAL A 62 -4.83 6.09 14.09
C VAL A 62 -5.16 5.82 15.56
N ALA A 63 -4.40 6.34 16.51
CA ALA A 63 -4.76 6.27 17.92
C ALA A 63 -6.10 6.97 18.19
N MET A 64 -6.33 8.16 17.61
CA MET A 64 -7.62 8.85 17.68
C MET A 64 -8.76 8.05 17.04
N CYS A 65 -8.51 7.38 15.91
CA CYS A 65 -9.48 6.48 15.27
C CYS A 65 -9.96 5.36 16.22
N TRP A 66 -9.02 4.68 16.89
CA TRP A 66 -9.39 3.60 17.81
C TRP A 66 -9.99 4.11 19.12
N ALA A 67 -9.45 5.21 19.68
CA ALA A 67 -10.00 5.84 20.88
C ALA A 67 -11.45 6.28 20.67
N LEU A 68 -11.78 6.87 19.51
CA LEU A 68 -13.14 7.32 19.22
C LEU A 68 -14.13 6.14 19.10
N LYS A 69 -13.70 5.00 18.53
CA LYS A 69 -14.50 3.77 18.48
C LYS A 69 -14.73 3.12 19.85
N ILE A 70 -13.79 3.29 20.77
CA ILE A 70 -13.95 2.82 22.17
C ILE A 70 -14.92 3.74 22.91
N TYR A 71 -14.80 5.05 22.70
CA TYR A 71 -15.64 6.05 23.37
C TYR A 71 -17.11 5.96 22.96
N SER A 72 -17.38 5.79 21.66
CA SER A 72 -18.74 5.81 21.15
C SER A 72 -18.90 4.86 19.96
N THR A 73 -19.99 4.08 19.99
CA THR A 73 -20.43 3.22 18.90
C THR A 73 -21.56 3.84 18.08
N GLU A 74 -21.82 5.13 18.27
CA GLU A 74 -22.77 5.91 17.45
C GLU A 74 -22.29 6.04 16.00
N THR A 75 -23.24 6.13 15.08
CA THR A 75 -22.98 6.25 13.63
C THR A 75 -22.01 7.38 13.30
N TRP A 76 -22.22 8.58 13.87
CA TRP A 76 -21.35 9.74 13.63
C TRP A 76 -19.92 9.47 14.09
N ALA A 77 -19.74 8.82 15.25
CA ALA A 77 -18.43 8.54 15.83
C ALA A 77 -17.67 7.52 14.99
N LEU A 78 -18.36 6.49 14.48
CA LEU A 78 -17.79 5.49 13.59
C LEU A 78 -17.37 6.09 12.24
N ILE A 79 -18.16 7.01 11.66
CA ILE A 79 -17.80 7.72 10.42
C ILE A 79 -16.59 8.63 10.66
N THR A 80 -16.58 9.42 11.72
CA THR A 80 -15.45 10.30 12.07
C THR A 80 -14.17 9.51 12.36
N ALA A 81 -14.28 8.36 13.05
CA ALA A 81 -13.13 7.48 13.28
C ALA A 81 -12.53 6.97 11.95
N ARG A 82 -13.38 6.67 10.96
CA ARG A 82 -12.93 6.28 9.61
C ARG A 82 -12.30 7.44 8.85
N ALA A 83 -12.74 8.68 9.05
CA ALA A 83 -12.06 9.84 8.49
C ALA A 83 -10.61 9.96 9.00
N PHE A 84 -10.37 9.79 10.30
CA PHE A 84 -9.00 9.74 10.86
C PHE A 84 -8.18 8.58 10.31
N LEU A 85 -8.81 7.42 10.07
CA LEU A 85 -8.14 6.32 9.39
C LEU A 85 -7.70 6.70 7.97
N GLY A 86 -8.51 7.48 7.23
CA GLY A 86 -8.14 8.01 5.90
C GLY A 86 -6.88 8.87 5.94
N LEU A 87 -6.76 9.75 6.94
CA LEU A 87 -5.53 10.52 7.17
C LEU A 87 -4.33 9.60 7.45
N THR A 88 -4.50 8.62 8.33
CA THR A 88 -3.44 7.66 8.66
C THR A 88 -2.94 6.92 7.42
N VAL A 89 -3.86 6.38 6.62
CA VAL A 89 -3.55 5.59 5.42
C VAL A 89 -2.76 6.47 4.45
N SER A 90 -3.28 7.64 4.08
CA SER A 90 -2.59 8.55 3.15
C SER A 90 -1.17 8.90 3.60
N GLY A 91 -0.97 9.30 4.86
CA GLY A 91 0.36 9.63 5.38
C GLY A 91 1.26 8.41 5.46
N SER A 92 0.76 7.24 5.87
CA SER A 92 1.60 6.03 5.97
C SER A 92 2.10 5.59 4.60
N TYR A 93 1.26 5.64 3.56
CA TYR A 93 1.64 5.27 2.20
C TYR A 93 2.62 6.24 1.54
N VAL A 94 2.59 7.53 1.91
CA VAL A 94 3.53 8.53 1.37
C VAL A 94 4.84 8.56 2.16
N VAL A 95 4.75 8.60 3.49
CA VAL A 95 5.89 8.93 4.36
C VAL A 95 6.74 7.70 4.66
N THR A 96 6.15 6.51 4.86
CA THR A 96 6.89 5.29 5.21
C THR A 96 7.93 4.90 4.17
N PRO A 97 7.60 4.76 2.86
CA PRO A 97 8.60 4.41 1.86
C PRO A 97 9.68 5.49 1.70
N LEU A 98 9.32 6.77 1.87
CA LEU A 98 10.28 7.86 1.82
C LEU A 98 11.26 7.82 3.01
N TYR A 99 10.75 7.62 4.22
CA TYR A 99 11.56 7.49 5.43
C TYR A 99 12.53 6.31 5.31
N ILE A 100 12.03 5.13 4.91
CA ILE A 100 12.87 3.94 4.70
C ILE A 100 13.95 4.20 3.65
N LYS A 101 13.59 4.82 2.53
CA LYS A 101 14.53 5.16 1.47
C LYS A 101 15.67 6.05 1.98
N GLU A 102 15.34 7.12 2.71
CA GLU A 102 16.31 8.11 3.19
C GLU A 102 17.22 7.59 4.33
N ILE A 103 16.81 6.56 5.08
CA ILE A 103 17.64 5.95 6.14
C ILE A 103 18.40 4.70 5.67
N SER A 104 17.88 4.01 4.67
CA SER A 104 18.44 2.74 4.16
C SER A 104 19.74 2.96 3.40
N ASP A 105 20.65 2.01 3.54
CA ASP A 105 21.77 1.86 2.61
C ASP A 105 21.24 1.37 1.24
N ASP A 106 21.85 1.85 0.15
CA ASP A 106 21.45 1.51 -1.23
C ASP A 106 21.40 -0.01 -1.47
N SER A 107 22.27 -0.78 -0.81
CA SER A 107 22.37 -2.24 -0.98
C SER A 107 21.16 -3.01 -0.45
N ILE A 108 20.48 -2.50 0.58
CA ILE A 108 19.36 -3.18 1.26
C ILE A 108 18.01 -2.46 1.06
N ARG A 109 18.00 -1.32 0.38
CA ARG A 109 16.79 -0.51 0.16
C ARG A 109 15.64 -1.30 -0.47
N GLY A 110 15.94 -2.16 -1.45
CA GLY A 110 14.94 -3.01 -2.10
C GLY A 110 14.29 -4.02 -1.15
N THR A 111 15.08 -4.65 -0.28
CA THR A 111 14.59 -5.58 0.75
C THR A 111 13.75 -4.87 1.82
N LEU A 112 14.16 -3.68 2.24
CA LEU A 112 13.38 -2.89 3.19
C LEU A 112 12.06 -2.42 2.58
N GLY A 113 12.03 -2.10 1.28
CA GLY A 113 10.81 -1.78 0.56
C GLY A 113 9.81 -2.94 0.47
N SER A 114 10.28 -4.16 0.19
CA SER A 114 9.40 -5.34 0.16
C SER A 114 8.86 -5.71 1.55
N LEU A 115 9.67 -5.48 2.60
CA LEU A 115 9.26 -5.71 3.99
C LEU A 115 8.06 -4.85 4.41
N VAL A 116 7.90 -3.64 3.85
CA VAL A 116 6.72 -2.78 4.12
C VAL A 116 5.43 -3.47 3.67
N VAL A 117 5.41 -3.97 2.44
CA VAL A 117 4.24 -4.64 1.85
C VAL A 117 3.93 -5.94 2.59
N LEU A 118 4.98 -6.70 2.93
CA LEU A 118 4.84 -7.91 3.73
C LEU A 118 4.26 -7.63 5.12
N SER A 119 4.76 -6.59 5.81
CA SER A 119 4.28 -6.18 7.13
C SER A 119 2.82 -5.73 7.10
N GLN A 120 2.40 -5.04 6.03
CA GLN A 120 1.01 -4.66 5.82
C GLN A 120 0.11 -5.90 5.71
N ASN A 121 0.50 -6.88 4.89
CA ASN A 121 -0.28 -8.10 4.68
C ASN A 121 -0.31 -8.98 5.94
N LEU A 122 0.77 -8.99 6.72
CA LEU A 122 0.81 -9.58 8.06
C LEU A 122 -0.18 -8.91 9.02
N GLY A 123 -0.21 -7.58 9.05
CA GLY A 123 -1.18 -6.84 9.86
C GLY A 123 -2.62 -7.20 9.52
N ASN A 124 -2.96 -7.29 8.23
CA ASN A 124 -4.30 -7.72 7.79
C ASN A 124 -4.66 -9.11 8.31
N LEU A 125 -3.74 -10.08 8.15
CA LEU A 125 -3.94 -11.45 8.63
C LEU A 125 -4.14 -11.51 10.15
N VAL A 126 -3.33 -10.78 10.92
CA VAL A 126 -3.45 -10.69 12.38
C VAL A 126 -4.82 -10.13 12.78
N VAL A 127 -5.30 -9.06 12.12
CA VAL A 127 -6.63 -8.50 12.40
C VAL A 127 -7.75 -9.49 12.07
N TYR A 128 -7.63 -10.29 11.01
CA TYR A 128 -8.61 -11.33 10.68
C TYR A 128 -8.64 -12.46 11.71
N LEU A 129 -7.47 -12.87 12.22
CA LEU A 129 -7.36 -13.84 13.31
C LEU A 129 -7.97 -13.28 14.60
N MET A 130 -7.61 -12.06 14.97
CA MET A 130 -8.16 -11.39 16.15
C MET A 130 -9.69 -11.25 16.06
N GLY A 131 -10.23 -10.86 14.90
CA GLY A 131 -11.68 -10.77 14.66
C GLY A 131 -12.45 -12.08 14.83
N THR A 132 -11.74 -13.21 14.73
CA THR A 132 -12.32 -14.56 14.87
C THR A 132 -12.27 -15.04 16.32
N TYR A 133 -11.14 -14.85 17.01
CA TYR A 133 -10.88 -15.45 18.33
C TYR A 133 -11.10 -14.50 19.52
N MET A 134 -11.16 -13.18 19.29
CA MET A 134 -11.26 -12.18 20.36
C MET A 134 -12.59 -11.42 20.32
N SER A 135 -12.99 -10.89 21.47
CA SER A 135 -14.16 -10.02 21.59
C SER A 135 -13.89 -8.64 20.98
N TYR A 136 -14.95 -7.97 20.52
CA TYR A 136 -14.87 -6.67 19.87
C TYR A 136 -14.11 -5.61 20.68
N HIS A 137 -14.44 -5.46 21.96
CA HIS A 137 -13.78 -4.49 22.84
C HIS A 137 -12.30 -4.81 23.08
N CYS A 138 -11.94 -6.10 23.25
CA CYS A 138 -10.54 -6.48 23.40
C CYS A 138 -9.73 -6.13 22.16
N ILE A 139 -10.29 -6.34 20.96
CA ILE A 139 -9.65 -5.98 19.69
C ILE A 139 -9.39 -4.47 19.64
N LEU A 140 -10.37 -3.64 20.00
CA LEU A 140 -10.20 -2.19 19.98
C LEU A 140 -9.09 -1.71 20.92
N TRP A 141 -9.00 -2.27 22.14
CA TRP A 141 -7.93 -1.94 23.08
C TRP A 141 -6.54 -2.35 22.57
N VAL A 142 -6.43 -3.56 22.00
CA VAL A 142 -5.16 -4.01 21.41
C VAL A 142 -4.76 -3.13 20.22
N LEU A 143 -5.71 -2.79 19.34
CA LEU A 143 -5.45 -1.93 18.18
C LEU A 143 -5.16 -0.47 18.55
N LEU A 144 -5.61 -0.01 19.72
CA LEU A 144 -5.20 1.28 20.29
C LEU A 144 -3.79 1.21 20.91
N ALA A 145 -3.44 0.10 21.55
CA ALA A 145 -2.12 -0.05 22.17
C ALA A 145 -0.98 -0.03 21.14
N VAL A 146 -1.15 -0.68 19.99
CA VAL A 146 -0.13 -0.74 18.92
C VAL A 146 0.38 0.64 18.47
N PRO A 147 -0.46 1.61 18.07
CA PRO A 147 0.01 2.93 17.67
C PRO A 147 0.57 3.77 18.83
N LEU A 148 0.14 3.54 20.07
CA LEU A 148 0.72 4.20 21.24
C LEU A 148 2.14 3.69 21.52
N VAL A 149 2.36 2.37 21.41
CA VAL A 149 3.70 1.77 21.50
C VAL A 149 4.58 2.28 20.36
N HIS A 150 4.03 2.35 19.14
CA HIS A 150 4.75 2.93 18.01
C HIS A 150 5.15 4.39 18.27
N LEU A 151 4.24 5.23 18.76
CA LEU A 151 4.56 6.62 19.15
C LEU A 151 5.70 6.68 20.17
N LEU A 152 5.66 5.84 21.20
CA LEU A 152 6.68 5.82 22.25
C LEU A 152 8.05 5.40 21.68
N VAL A 153 8.11 4.29 20.94
CA VAL A 153 9.36 3.76 20.39
C VAL A 153 9.93 4.70 19.32
N PHE A 154 9.07 5.23 18.46
CA PHE A 154 9.50 6.05 17.33
C PHE A 154 10.03 7.44 17.74
N THR A 155 9.75 7.90 18.96
CA THR A 155 10.39 9.13 19.49
C THR A 155 11.91 9.01 19.59
N SER A 156 12.44 7.80 19.79
CA SER A 156 13.88 7.52 19.89
C SER A 156 14.59 7.44 18.53
N MET A 157 13.85 7.31 17.44
CA MET A 157 14.42 7.27 16.09
C MET A 157 14.90 8.65 15.64
N PRO A 158 16.06 8.76 14.95
CA PRO A 158 16.51 10.03 14.40
C PRO A 158 15.64 10.48 13.23
N ASP A 159 15.66 11.79 12.96
CA ASP A 159 15.16 12.34 11.71
C ASP A 159 16.04 11.92 10.52
N THR A 160 15.51 12.03 9.31
CA THR A 160 16.25 11.59 8.12
C THR A 160 17.44 12.53 7.85
N PRO A 161 18.64 11.98 7.54
CA PRO A 161 19.82 12.79 7.27
C PRO A 161 19.60 13.84 6.17
N SER A 162 18.88 13.47 5.11
CA SER A 162 18.53 14.36 4.00
C SER A 162 17.67 15.55 4.44
N TYR A 163 16.71 15.34 5.35
CA TYR A 163 15.91 16.43 5.91
C TYR A 163 16.76 17.34 6.78
N LEU A 164 17.58 16.78 7.68
CA LEU A 164 18.43 17.55 8.58
C LEU A 164 19.43 18.44 7.81
N LEU A 165 20.02 17.92 6.73
CA LEU A 165 20.87 18.70 5.83
C LEU A 165 20.09 19.80 5.09
N LYS A 166 18.89 19.51 4.57
CA LYS A 166 18.01 20.51 3.93
C LYS A 166 17.62 21.63 4.88
N SER A 167 17.48 21.34 6.17
CA SER A 167 17.22 22.30 7.24
C SER A 167 18.47 23.03 7.77
N GLY A 168 19.66 22.77 7.20
CA GLY A 168 20.92 23.39 7.62
C GLY A 168 21.53 22.83 8.91
N LYS A 169 21.02 21.69 9.41
CA LYS A 169 21.44 21.06 10.67
C LYS A 169 22.49 19.97 10.43
N THR A 170 23.65 20.35 9.92
CA THR A 170 24.70 19.40 9.48
C THR A 170 25.21 18.46 10.59
N GLU A 171 25.37 18.96 11.83
CA GLU A 171 25.86 18.11 12.94
C GLU A 171 24.82 17.09 13.43
N GLU A 172 23.53 17.47 13.43
CA GLU A 172 22.45 16.52 13.71
C GLU A 172 22.40 15.45 12.61
N ALA A 173 22.58 15.84 11.33
CA ALA A 173 22.64 14.91 10.21
C ALA A 173 23.82 13.93 10.35
N ARG A 174 25.02 14.40 10.71
CA ARG A 174 26.18 13.53 10.98
C ARG A 174 25.88 12.52 12.09
N THR A 175 25.23 12.97 13.16
CA THR A 175 24.84 12.11 14.28
C THR A 175 23.81 11.05 13.85
N ALA A 176 22.84 11.44 13.02
CA ALA A 176 21.83 10.53 12.48
C ALA A 176 22.47 9.45 11.58
N VAL A 177 23.37 9.82 10.67
CA VAL A 177 24.10 8.86 9.81
C VAL A 177 24.94 7.90 10.65
N ALA A 178 25.70 8.43 11.62
CA ALA A 178 26.51 7.61 12.52
C ALA A 178 25.66 6.58 13.28
N TRP A 179 24.50 7.00 13.81
CA TRP A 179 23.56 6.11 14.49
C TRP A 179 22.98 5.04 13.54
N LEU A 180 22.53 5.44 12.34
CA LEU A 180 21.96 4.54 11.34
C LEU A 180 22.96 3.50 10.81
N ARG A 181 24.24 3.88 10.71
CA ARG A 181 25.33 2.99 10.26
C ARG A 181 26.00 2.24 11.40
N CYS A 182 25.56 2.46 12.65
CA CYS A 182 26.16 1.89 13.86
C CYS A 182 27.68 2.17 13.93
N ARG A 183 28.08 3.40 13.61
CA ARG A 183 29.47 3.86 13.56
C ARG A 183 29.68 5.08 14.44
N ASP A 184 30.94 5.40 14.71
CA ASP A 184 31.29 6.64 15.39
C ASP A 184 31.11 7.85 14.46
N ARG A 185 30.86 9.02 15.03
CA ARG A 185 30.72 10.28 14.29
C ARG A 185 32.00 10.67 13.56
N THR A 186 33.16 10.23 14.04
CA THR A 186 34.46 10.55 13.43
C THR A 186 34.90 9.56 12.34
N ASP A 187 34.09 8.53 12.05
CA ASP A 187 34.42 7.56 11.01
C ASP A 187 34.43 8.23 9.62
N PRO A 188 35.50 8.08 8.82
CA PRO A 188 35.59 8.67 7.48
C PRO A 188 34.45 8.23 6.55
N VAL A 189 33.83 7.08 6.78
CA VAL A 189 32.68 6.62 5.98
C VAL A 189 31.47 7.51 6.22
N VAL A 190 31.20 7.92 7.47
CA VAL A 190 30.09 8.82 7.82
C VAL A 190 30.29 10.17 7.14
N GLU A 191 31.51 10.71 7.15
CA GLU A 191 31.83 11.97 6.49
C GLU A 191 31.67 11.88 4.97
N SER A 192 32.13 10.78 4.36
CA SER A 192 31.98 10.56 2.92
C SER A 192 30.51 10.46 2.49
N GLU A 193 29.65 9.85 3.30
CA GLU A 193 28.22 9.73 3.03
C GLU A 193 27.51 11.08 3.21
N LEU A 194 27.87 11.84 4.24
CA LEU A 194 27.36 13.19 4.46
C LEU A 194 27.69 14.12 3.29
N GLN A 195 28.92 14.07 2.76
CA GLN A 195 29.35 14.86 1.61
C GLN A 195 28.58 14.50 0.34
N LYS A 196 28.32 13.20 0.09
CA LYS A 196 27.48 12.75 -1.02
C LYS A 196 26.07 13.33 -0.92
N LEU A 197 25.45 13.24 0.25
CA LEU A 197 24.10 13.78 0.48
C LEU A 197 24.06 15.31 0.33
N GLN A 198 25.10 16.02 0.74
CA GLN A 198 25.20 17.47 0.53
C GLN A 198 25.30 17.83 -0.95
N LEU A 199 26.16 17.13 -1.69
CA LEU A 199 26.30 17.32 -3.14
C LEU A 199 24.96 17.08 -3.85
N GLU A 200 24.27 15.97 -3.50
CA GLU A 200 22.93 15.68 -4.02
C GLU A 200 21.94 16.81 -3.70
N LEU A 201 21.93 17.34 -2.49
CA LEU A 201 21.04 18.46 -2.14
C LEU A 201 21.37 19.75 -2.89
N GLU A 202 22.64 20.02 -3.18
CA GLU A 202 23.04 21.19 -3.95
C GLU A 202 22.62 21.12 -5.41
N LEU A 203 22.73 19.93 -6.02
CA LEU A 203 22.23 19.65 -7.38
C LEU A 203 20.69 19.75 -7.43
N ASN A 204 20.01 19.41 -6.33
CA ASN A 204 18.54 19.40 -6.22
C ASN A 204 17.92 20.66 -5.59
N LYS A 205 18.59 21.82 -5.68
CA LYS A 205 18.03 23.11 -5.21
C LYS A 205 16.77 23.57 -5.98
N SER A 206 16.29 22.81 -6.97
CA SER A 206 15.03 23.00 -7.68
C SER A 206 13.92 22.11 -7.07
N GLY A 207 12.79 22.56 -6.56
CA GLY A 207 12.24 23.88 -6.30
C GLY A 207 10.97 23.69 -5.47
N LYS A 208 10.38 24.79 -5.00
CA LYS A 208 9.07 24.82 -4.34
C LYS A 208 8.03 23.98 -5.12
N PHE A 209 7.00 23.46 -4.46
CA PHE A 209 5.93 22.64 -5.06
C PHE A 209 5.43 23.14 -6.45
N ALA A 210 5.30 24.46 -6.62
CA ALA A 210 4.95 25.09 -7.90
C ALA A 210 6.00 24.90 -9.02
N GLY A 211 7.29 24.91 -8.69
CA GLY A 211 8.38 24.59 -9.59
C GLY A 211 8.39 23.12 -9.99
N ALA A 212 8.15 22.20 -9.03
CA ALA A 212 8.02 20.78 -9.32
C ALA A 212 6.86 20.48 -10.26
N LEU A 213 5.69 21.10 -10.04
CA LEU A 213 4.52 20.95 -10.92
C LEU A 213 4.78 21.53 -12.31
N LYS A 214 5.47 22.67 -12.40
CA LYS A 214 5.88 23.26 -13.68
C LYS A 214 6.84 22.34 -14.44
N THR A 215 7.85 21.79 -13.77
CA THR A 215 8.81 20.84 -14.37
C THR A 215 8.10 19.57 -14.83
N LEU A 216 7.17 19.03 -14.02
CA LEU A 216 6.38 17.85 -14.35
C LEU A 216 5.59 18.00 -15.66
N VAL A 217 5.00 19.18 -15.89
CA VAL A 217 4.19 19.46 -17.09
C VAL A 217 5.06 19.88 -18.28
N THR A 218 6.16 20.57 -18.03
CA THR A 218 7.04 21.11 -19.09
C THR A 218 7.96 20.05 -19.67
N ASP A 219 8.49 19.16 -18.83
CA ASP A 219 9.37 18.09 -19.29
C ASP A 219 8.57 16.94 -19.92
N ARG A 220 8.80 16.70 -21.22
CA ARG A 220 8.12 15.66 -21.98
C ARG A 220 8.47 14.24 -21.47
N GLY A 221 9.65 14.04 -20.93
CA GLY A 221 10.07 12.76 -20.35
C GLY A 221 9.28 12.44 -19.09
N THR A 222 9.31 13.35 -18.12
CA THR A 222 8.60 13.23 -16.84
C THR A 222 7.09 13.18 -17.04
N PHE A 223 6.52 13.98 -17.96
CA PHE A 223 5.08 13.94 -18.24
C PHE A 223 4.62 12.61 -18.86
N ARG A 224 5.43 12.00 -19.75
CA ARG A 224 5.14 10.66 -20.27
C ARG A 224 5.16 9.61 -19.16
N ALA A 225 6.16 9.63 -18.30
CA ALA A 225 6.27 8.70 -17.17
C ALA A 225 5.12 8.88 -16.16
N PHE A 226 4.74 10.12 -15.87
CA PHE A 226 3.58 10.46 -15.05
C PHE A 226 2.29 9.91 -15.64
N ARG A 227 2.03 10.13 -16.94
CA ARG A 227 0.85 9.60 -17.64
C ARG A 227 0.77 8.07 -17.60
N VAL A 228 1.89 7.38 -17.82
CA VAL A 228 1.93 5.92 -17.77
C VAL A 228 1.64 5.42 -16.36
N THR A 229 2.25 6.04 -15.35
CA THR A 229 2.04 5.72 -13.94
C THR A 229 0.59 5.97 -13.53
N LEU A 230 0.00 7.09 -13.95
CA LEU A 230 -1.39 7.42 -13.70
C LEU A 230 -2.32 6.40 -14.36
N ALA A 231 -2.09 6.04 -15.63
CA ALA A 231 -2.90 5.06 -16.33
C ALA A 231 -2.85 3.68 -15.65
N ILE A 232 -1.67 3.23 -15.23
CA ILE A 232 -1.47 1.95 -14.53
C ILE A 232 -2.19 1.94 -13.18
N ASN A 233 -2.01 2.97 -12.35
CA ASN A 233 -2.64 3.04 -11.04
C ASN A 233 -4.17 3.16 -11.15
N SER A 234 -4.66 3.97 -12.09
CA SER A 234 -6.11 4.06 -12.35
C SER A 234 -6.68 2.73 -12.83
N ALA A 235 -6.03 2.04 -13.76
CA ALA A 235 -6.48 0.73 -14.22
C ALA A 235 -6.50 -0.31 -13.08
N ARG A 236 -5.51 -0.24 -12.18
CA ARG A 236 -5.46 -1.08 -10.98
C ARG A 236 -6.63 -0.80 -10.04
N GLU A 237 -6.95 0.46 -9.74
CA GLU A 237 -8.05 0.77 -8.82
C GLU A 237 -9.42 0.47 -9.46
N LEU A 238 -9.56 0.71 -10.76
CA LEU A 238 -10.79 0.47 -11.51
C LEU A 238 -11.11 -1.02 -11.75
N CYS A 239 -10.15 -1.93 -11.57
CA CYS A 239 -10.41 -3.37 -11.71
C CYS A 239 -11.27 -3.95 -10.56
N GLY A 240 -11.52 -3.18 -9.49
CA GLY A 240 -12.45 -3.55 -8.42
C GLY A 240 -11.86 -4.43 -7.32
N CYS A 241 -10.56 -4.74 -7.34
CA CYS A 241 -9.88 -5.51 -6.29
C CYS A 241 -10.14 -4.95 -4.88
N VAL A 242 -10.06 -3.62 -4.72
CA VAL A 242 -10.25 -2.97 -3.42
C VAL A 242 -11.68 -3.10 -2.91
N ALA A 243 -12.68 -2.99 -3.79
CA ALA A 243 -14.08 -3.18 -3.44
C ALA A 243 -14.35 -4.64 -3.03
N VAL A 244 -13.77 -5.60 -3.76
CA VAL A 244 -13.84 -7.02 -3.42
C VAL A 244 -13.22 -7.28 -2.04
N LEU A 245 -12.05 -6.72 -1.73
CA LEU A 245 -11.43 -6.86 -0.41
C LEU A 245 -12.30 -6.28 0.71
N HIS A 246 -12.95 -5.14 0.49
CA HIS A 246 -13.79 -4.48 1.49
C HIS A 246 -15.07 -5.27 1.81
N TYR A 247 -15.70 -5.84 0.78
CA TYR A 247 -16.96 -6.57 0.87
C TYR A 247 -16.80 -8.08 0.77
N ALA A 248 -15.57 -8.60 0.94
CA ALA A 248 -15.27 -9.99 0.66
C ALA A 248 -16.18 -10.96 1.40
N SER A 249 -16.32 -10.82 2.72
CA SER A 249 -17.21 -11.67 3.54
C SER A 249 -18.65 -11.66 3.05
N LEU A 250 -19.16 -10.52 2.59
CA LEU A 250 -20.51 -10.42 2.03
C LEU A 250 -20.59 -11.14 0.67
N ILE A 251 -19.63 -10.92 -0.22
CA ILE A 251 -19.58 -11.54 -1.55
C ILE A 251 -19.47 -13.07 -1.41
N PHE A 252 -18.57 -13.55 -0.56
CA PHE A 252 -18.42 -14.98 -0.30
C PHE A 252 -19.68 -15.59 0.32
N SER A 253 -20.32 -14.91 1.29
CA SER A 253 -21.57 -15.41 1.90
C SER A 253 -22.72 -15.57 0.90
N ARG A 254 -22.82 -14.67 -0.09
CA ARG A 254 -23.81 -14.76 -1.17
C ARG A 254 -23.44 -15.84 -2.19
N ALA A 255 -22.17 -15.97 -2.53
CA ALA A 255 -21.68 -16.99 -3.47
C ALA A 255 -21.74 -18.42 -2.89
N SER A 256 -21.66 -18.58 -1.57
CA SER A 256 -21.58 -19.88 -0.91
C SER A 256 -22.91 -20.58 -0.65
N GLN A 257 -24.06 -20.01 -1.06
CA GLN A 257 -25.39 -20.60 -0.84
C GLN A 257 -25.59 -21.99 -1.50
N GLY A 258 -24.61 -22.48 -2.30
CA GLY A 258 -24.67 -23.76 -3.03
C GLY A 258 -23.73 -24.90 -2.58
N GLY A 259 -23.02 -24.81 -1.44
CA GLY A 259 -22.34 -26.00 -0.87
C GLY A 259 -21.03 -25.83 -0.10
N TRP A 260 -20.42 -24.65 -0.05
CA TRP A 260 -19.17 -24.40 0.71
C TRP A 260 -19.42 -23.42 1.87
N VAL A 261 -19.86 -23.93 3.02
CA VAL A 261 -20.21 -23.08 4.17
C VAL A 261 -18.98 -22.79 5.04
N LEU A 262 -18.04 -21.97 4.55
CA LEU A 262 -17.10 -21.30 5.45
C LEU A 262 -17.82 -20.15 6.15
N THR A 263 -17.63 -20.01 7.45
CA THR A 263 -18.11 -18.83 8.19
C THR A 263 -17.44 -17.55 7.67
N PRO A 264 -18.10 -16.37 7.74
CA PRO A 264 -17.51 -15.10 7.27
C PRO A 264 -16.11 -14.80 7.86
N ASN A 265 -15.87 -15.24 9.09
CA ASN A 265 -14.59 -15.14 9.78
C ASN A 265 -13.52 -16.04 9.15
N GLN A 266 -13.84 -17.30 8.88
CA GLN A 266 -12.92 -18.23 8.21
C GLN A 266 -12.60 -17.78 6.78
N GLN A 267 -13.58 -17.22 6.07
CA GLN A 267 -13.37 -16.62 4.74
C GLN A 267 -12.34 -15.48 4.82
N ALA A 268 -12.48 -14.55 5.78
CA ALA A 268 -11.51 -13.48 5.96
C ALA A 268 -10.09 -14.00 6.25
N ILE A 269 -9.95 -15.05 7.07
CA ILE A 269 -8.65 -15.70 7.33
C ILE A 269 -8.04 -16.25 6.03
N VAL A 270 -8.82 -16.98 5.22
CA VAL A 270 -8.34 -17.51 3.93
C VAL A 270 -7.83 -16.39 3.03
N LEU A 271 -8.53 -15.26 2.96
CA LEU A 271 -8.09 -14.11 2.16
C LEU A 271 -6.78 -13.53 2.67
N GLY A 272 -6.62 -13.40 3.98
CA GLY A 272 -5.36 -12.94 4.58
C GLY A 272 -4.20 -13.89 4.28
N VAL A 273 -4.43 -15.20 4.32
CA VAL A 273 -3.40 -16.22 4.00
C VAL A 273 -3.01 -16.14 2.53
N VAL A 274 -3.99 -16.05 1.61
CA VAL A 274 -3.73 -15.92 0.18
C VAL A 274 -2.98 -14.62 -0.13
N GLN A 275 -3.35 -13.52 0.52
CA GLN A 275 -2.65 -12.23 0.40
C GLN A 275 -1.20 -12.33 0.90
N MET A 276 -0.98 -13.03 2.02
CA MET A 276 0.36 -13.27 2.56
C MET A 276 1.23 -14.07 1.57
N ILE A 277 0.70 -15.16 1.02
CA ILE A 277 1.43 -16.01 0.07
C ILE A 277 1.78 -15.20 -1.18
N GLY A 278 0.84 -14.41 -1.72
CA GLY A 278 1.10 -13.52 -2.84
C GLY A 278 2.22 -12.52 -2.54
N SER A 279 2.19 -11.90 -1.36
CA SER A 279 3.24 -10.96 -0.92
C SER A 279 4.61 -11.60 -0.78
N LEU A 280 4.68 -12.84 -0.27
CA LEU A 280 5.92 -13.60 -0.17
C LEU A 280 6.47 -13.95 -1.55
N THR A 281 5.61 -14.38 -2.48
CA THR A 281 5.99 -14.61 -3.87
C THR A 281 6.56 -13.33 -4.49
N ALA A 282 5.87 -12.19 -4.33
CA ALA A 282 6.33 -10.90 -4.82
C ALA A 282 7.71 -10.54 -4.27
N SER A 283 7.87 -10.63 -2.95
CA SER A 283 9.12 -10.28 -2.25
C SER A 283 10.29 -11.15 -2.73
N SER A 284 10.05 -12.46 -2.85
CA SER A 284 11.05 -13.41 -3.36
C SER A 284 11.42 -13.17 -4.82
N LEU A 285 10.45 -12.75 -5.65
CA LEU A 285 10.67 -12.43 -7.06
C LEU A 285 11.49 -11.15 -7.21
N VAL A 286 11.18 -10.11 -6.43
CA VAL A 286 11.92 -8.84 -6.41
C VAL A 286 13.37 -9.08 -6.01
N GLU A 287 13.64 -9.88 -4.97
CA GLU A 287 15.01 -10.20 -4.56
C GLU A 287 15.78 -11.00 -5.62
N ARG A 288 15.12 -11.97 -6.28
CA ARG A 288 15.75 -12.78 -7.34
C ARG A 288 16.02 -11.98 -8.61
N CYS A 289 15.10 -11.10 -9.01
CA CYS A 289 15.24 -10.24 -10.17
C CYS A 289 16.23 -9.09 -9.93
N GLY A 290 16.22 -8.49 -8.73
CA GLY A 290 17.15 -7.42 -8.33
C GLY A 290 18.61 -7.87 -8.27
N ARG A 291 18.88 -9.12 -7.85
CA ARG A 291 20.25 -9.69 -7.87
C ARG A 291 20.72 -10.16 -9.24
N LYS A 292 19.83 -10.42 -10.20
CA LYS A 292 20.19 -10.86 -11.57
C LYS A 292 19.96 -9.75 -12.59
N ARG A 293 20.86 -8.76 -12.59
CA ARG A 293 21.03 -7.72 -13.62
C ARG A 293 21.38 -8.26 -15.03
N LYS A 294 21.12 -9.54 -15.34
CA LYS A 294 21.39 -10.19 -16.64
C LYS A 294 20.40 -11.32 -16.98
N THR A 295 19.10 -11.05 -17.05
CA THR A 295 18.18 -11.98 -17.76
C THR A 295 17.39 -11.23 -18.82
N SER A 296 18.10 -10.92 -19.89
CA SER A 296 17.61 -10.34 -21.16
C SER A 296 16.76 -11.32 -21.99
N ALA A 297 16.02 -12.24 -21.34
CA ALA A 297 15.24 -13.29 -22.03
C ALA A 297 13.73 -13.00 -22.07
N PHE A 298 13.21 -12.06 -21.27
CA PHE A 298 11.78 -11.68 -21.27
C PHE A 298 11.47 -10.46 -22.14
N TYR A 299 12.48 -9.79 -22.71
CA TYR A 299 12.35 -8.50 -23.41
C TYR A 299 11.84 -8.58 -24.85
N VAL A 300 11.59 -9.77 -25.41
CA VAL A 300 11.38 -9.91 -26.87
C VAL A 300 9.91 -9.80 -27.31
N PHE A 301 8.92 -9.85 -26.42
CA PHE A 301 7.53 -10.03 -26.90
C PHE A 301 6.66 -8.78 -27.09
N TYR A 302 7.06 -7.57 -26.68
CA TYR A 302 6.11 -6.42 -26.70
C TYR A 302 6.69 -5.01 -26.96
N CYS A 303 7.72 -4.84 -27.80
CA CYS A 303 8.11 -3.49 -28.25
C CYS A 303 8.43 -3.45 -29.75
N PRO A 304 7.50 -3.04 -30.64
CA PRO A 304 7.81 -2.78 -32.03
C PRO A 304 8.33 -1.34 -32.18
N SER A 305 9.61 -1.12 -31.88
CA SER A 305 10.50 -0.10 -32.50
C SER A 305 11.75 0.16 -31.63
N PRO A 306 12.95 -0.23 -32.08
CA PRO A 306 14.18 -0.05 -31.31
C PRO A 306 15.00 1.10 -31.92
N LYS A 307 14.63 2.36 -31.71
CA LYS A 307 15.53 3.48 -32.03
C LYS A 307 15.38 4.60 -31.00
N ILE A 308 16.53 4.99 -30.44
CA ILE A 308 16.77 6.04 -29.43
C ILE A 308 16.75 5.50 -27.99
N LEU A 309 17.83 4.85 -27.57
CA LEU A 309 18.19 4.73 -26.16
C LEU A 309 19.67 5.12 -26.01
N SER A 310 19.90 6.38 -25.67
CA SER A 310 21.18 6.88 -25.17
C SER A 310 21.47 6.25 -23.79
N SER A 311 22.76 6.06 -23.49
CA SER A 311 23.28 5.21 -22.42
C SER A 311 22.83 5.53 -21.00
N ASP A 312 22.38 6.76 -20.69
CA ASP A 312 22.11 7.18 -19.31
C ASP A 312 20.62 7.14 -18.90
N THR A 313 19.71 6.86 -19.83
CA THR A 313 18.25 6.76 -19.58
C THR A 313 17.77 5.31 -19.36
N SER A 314 18.70 4.36 -19.26
CA SER A 314 18.46 2.94 -19.47
C SER A 314 17.96 2.17 -18.24
N VAL A 315 17.95 2.76 -17.04
CA VAL A 315 17.63 2.03 -15.79
C VAL A 315 16.14 2.15 -15.39
N SER A 316 15.56 3.34 -15.45
CA SER A 316 14.16 3.59 -15.02
C SER A 316 13.11 3.02 -15.97
N VAL A 317 13.37 3.03 -17.27
CA VAL A 317 12.52 2.34 -18.25
C VAL A 317 12.61 0.83 -18.01
N ASN A 318 13.79 0.30 -17.69
CA ASN A 318 13.95 -1.13 -17.49
C ASN A 318 13.23 -1.68 -16.26
N ALA A 319 13.16 -0.99 -15.10
CA ALA A 319 12.41 -1.52 -13.95
C ALA A 319 10.89 -1.55 -14.18
N VAL A 320 10.34 -0.49 -14.78
CA VAL A 320 8.91 -0.41 -15.16
C VAL A 320 8.61 -1.41 -16.28
N VAL A 321 9.49 -1.54 -17.27
CA VAL A 321 9.37 -2.51 -18.38
C VAL A 321 9.58 -3.96 -17.92
N LEU A 322 10.41 -4.22 -16.91
CA LEU A 322 10.62 -5.55 -16.33
C LEU A 322 9.35 -6.01 -15.59
N CYS A 323 8.65 -5.08 -14.94
CA CYS A 323 7.38 -5.36 -14.27
C CYS A 323 6.18 -5.35 -15.21
N GLN A 324 6.24 -4.72 -16.39
CA GLN A 324 5.13 -4.68 -17.34
C GLN A 324 4.53 -6.04 -17.72
N PRO A 325 5.31 -7.09 -18.07
CA PRO A 325 4.73 -8.39 -18.40
C PRO A 325 4.12 -9.08 -17.17
N LEU A 326 4.72 -8.92 -15.99
CA LEU A 326 4.18 -9.44 -14.74
C LEU A 326 2.88 -8.72 -14.38
N LEU A 327 2.88 -7.40 -14.44
CA LEU A 327 1.74 -6.52 -14.16
C LEU A 327 0.60 -6.78 -15.13
N ALA A 328 0.88 -6.80 -16.44
CA ALA A 328 -0.09 -7.13 -17.48
C ALA A 328 -0.67 -8.54 -17.26
N GLY A 329 0.18 -9.52 -16.93
CA GLY A 329 -0.25 -10.87 -16.57
C GLY A 329 -1.18 -10.88 -15.35
N THR A 330 -0.80 -10.23 -14.25
CA THR A 330 -1.63 -10.16 -13.04
C THR A 330 -2.93 -9.39 -13.25
N CYS A 331 -2.92 -8.33 -14.07
CA CYS A 331 -4.12 -7.57 -14.44
C CYS A 331 -5.06 -8.40 -15.31
N LEU A 332 -4.53 -9.12 -16.31
CA LEU A 332 -5.33 -9.99 -17.18
C LEU A 332 -5.95 -11.13 -16.37
N VAL A 333 -5.14 -11.82 -15.55
CA VAL A 333 -5.64 -12.91 -14.69
C VAL A 333 -6.68 -12.37 -13.71
N SER A 334 -6.41 -11.26 -13.02
CA SER A 334 -7.38 -10.63 -12.11
C SER A 334 -8.66 -10.23 -12.83
N GLY A 335 -8.57 -9.58 -13.99
CA GLY A 335 -9.73 -9.17 -14.80
C GLY A 335 -10.58 -10.36 -15.28
N VAL A 336 -9.94 -11.43 -15.76
CA VAL A 336 -10.63 -12.67 -16.15
C VAL A 336 -11.30 -13.31 -14.93
N CYS A 337 -10.60 -13.38 -13.79
CA CYS A 337 -11.16 -13.93 -12.55
C CYS A 337 -12.38 -13.13 -12.07
N MET A 338 -12.32 -11.80 -12.09
CA MET A 338 -13.43 -10.94 -11.69
C MET A 338 -14.60 -11.05 -12.67
N ALA A 339 -14.35 -11.14 -13.97
CA ALA A 339 -15.38 -11.36 -14.98
C ALA A 339 -16.06 -12.73 -14.80
N CYS A 340 -15.28 -13.79 -14.54
CA CYS A 340 -15.81 -15.13 -14.25
C CYS A 340 -16.63 -15.13 -12.96
N ALA A 341 -16.15 -14.52 -11.87
CA ALA A 341 -16.88 -14.42 -10.61
C ALA A 341 -18.20 -13.65 -10.80
N GLY A 342 -18.16 -12.52 -11.51
CA GLY A 342 -19.35 -11.72 -11.83
C GLY A 342 -20.36 -12.49 -12.67
N ALA A 343 -19.91 -13.20 -13.71
CA ALA A 343 -20.78 -14.02 -14.55
C ALA A 343 -21.43 -15.18 -13.77
N CYS A 344 -20.68 -15.85 -12.89
CA CYS A 344 -21.21 -16.92 -12.04
C CYS A 344 -22.25 -16.39 -11.03
N VAL A 345 -22.00 -15.22 -10.43
CA VAL A 345 -22.96 -14.58 -9.51
C VAL A 345 -24.21 -14.11 -10.26
N TRP A 346 -24.06 -13.54 -11.44
CA TRP A 346 -25.19 -13.08 -12.26
C TRP A 346 -26.05 -14.25 -12.76
N ALA A 347 -25.43 -15.35 -13.21
CA ALA A 347 -26.12 -16.56 -13.61
C ALA A 347 -26.86 -17.26 -12.45
N GLY A 348 -26.38 -17.10 -11.21
CA GLY A 348 -27.09 -17.57 -10.01
C GLY A 348 -28.23 -16.67 -9.56
N ALA A 349 -28.18 -15.36 -9.86
CA ALA A 349 -29.17 -14.37 -9.43
C ALA A 349 -30.33 -14.17 -10.44
N GLY A 350 -30.09 -14.35 -11.74
CA GLY A 350 -31.13 -14.37 -12.76
C GLY A 350 -31.62 -15.79 -13.00
N GLY A 351 -32.89 -16.09 -12.69
CA GLY A 351 -33.49 -17.43 -12.76
C GLY A 351 -33.55 -18.10 -14.14
N ALA A 352 -32.41 -18.30 -14.80
CA ALA A 352 -32.27 -19.14 -15.97
C ALA A 352 -31.89 -20.56 -15.52
N GLY A 353 -32.91 -21.33 -15.14
CA GLY A 353 -32.88 -22.79 -15.11
C GLY A 353 -32.07 -23.40 -13.96
N ALA A 354 -32.80 -23.98 -13.02
CA ALA A 354 -32.34 -24.99 -12.06
C ALA A 354 -31.88 -26.31 -12.75
N GLY A 355 -31.01 -26.22 -13.76
CA GLY A 355 -30.54 -27.33 -14.58
C GLY A 355 -29.02 -27.36 -14.82
N ALA A 356 -28.27 -26.32 -14.43
CA ALA A 356 -26.80 -26.37 -14.31
C ALA A 356 -26.34 -26.59 -12.85
N GLY A 357 -27.27 -27.02 -11.98
CA GLY A 357 -27.05 -27.39 -10.59
C GLY A 357 -26.34 -28.73 -10.42
N GLY A 358 -25.20 -28.91 -11.08
CA GLY A 358 -24.20 -29.87 -10.62
C GLY A 358 -23.37 -29.19 -9.54
N ALA A 359 -23.07 -29.90 -8.45
CA ALA A 359 -22.16 -29.48 -7.37
C ALA A 359 -20.77 -28.98 -7.84
N GLY A 360 -20.46 -29.05 -9.14
CA GLY A 360 -19.21 -28.63 -9.76
C GLY A 360 -19.04 -27.14 -10.05
N GLY A 361 -20.01 -26.26 -9.76
CA GLY A 361 -19.92 -24.81 -10.06
C GLY A 361 -19.78 -23.85 -8.86
N ALA A 362 -20.12 -24.31 -7.64
CA ALA A 362 -20.21 -23.42 -6.46
C ALA A 362 -18.84 -22.94 -5.93
N TRP A 363 -17.75 -23.64 -6.25
CA TRP A 363 -16.38 -23.28 -5.83
C TRP A 363 -15.71 -22.26 -6.75
N VAL A 364 -16.28 -22.00 -7.94
CA VAL A 364 -15.68 -21.14 -8.96
C VAL A 364 -15.56 -19.69 -8.51
N PRO A 365 -16.62 -19.03 -7.97
CA PRO A 365 -16.48 -17.65 -7.51
C PRO A 365 -15.48 -17.51 -6.34
N PRO A 366 -15.51 -18.36 -5.29
CA PRO A 366 -14.52 -18.31 -4.23
C PRO A 366 -13.07 -18.46 -4.71
N LEU A 367 -12.82 -19.40 -5.62
CA LEU A 367 -11.48 -19.61 -6.17
C LEU A 367 -11.03 -18.42 -7.03
N ALA A 368 -11.92 -17.89 -7.87
CA ALA A 368 -11.62 -16.73 -8.69
C ALA A 368 -11.28 -15.49 -7.83
N LEU A 369 -11.99 -15.29 -6.72
CA LEU A 369 -11.69 -14.22 -5.77
C LEU A 369 -10.33 -14.42 -5.10
N CYS A 370 -10.01 -15.65 -4.68
CA CYS A 370 -8.69 -15.96 -4.10
C CYS A 370 -7.57 -15.73 -5.12
N LEU A 371 -7.75 -16.16 -6.37
CA LEU A 371 -6.76 -15.95 -7.43
C LEU A 371 -6.58 -14.46 -7.76
N ALA A 372 -7.65 -13.68 -7.81
CA ALA A 372 -7.57 -12.24 -8.03
C ALA A 372 -6.83 -11.53 -6.88
N ILE A 373 -7.09 -11.91 -5.62
CA ILE A 373 -6.40 -11.36 -4.44
C ILE A 373 -4.93 -11.76 -4.42
N TYR A 374 -4.63 -13.01 -4.79
CA TYR A 374 -3.25 -13.47 -4.96
C TYR A 374 -2.52 -12.62 -6.01
N CYS A 375 -3.14 -12.39 -7.17
CA CYS A 375 -2.57 -11.55 -8.23
C CYS A 375 -2.36 -10.10 -7.80
N ASP A 376 -3.30 -9.52 -7.03
CA ASP A 376 -3.13 -8.17 -6.49
C ASP A 376 -1.94 -8.10 -5.51
N ALA A 377 -1.85 -9.05 -4.58
CA ALA A 377 -0.76 -9.11 -3.60
C ALA A 377 0.61 -9.43 -4.25
N ALA A 378 0.62 -10.31 -5.25
CA ALA A 378 1.84 -10.82 -5.89
C ALA A 378 2.47 -9.85 -6.89
N GLY A 379 1.67 -8.97 -7.50
CA GLY A 379 2.16 -8.10 -8.57
C GLY A 379 1.72 -6.64 -8.46
N LEU A 380 0.47 -6.38 -8.14
CA LEU A 380 -0.08 -5.02 -8.22
C LEU A 380 0.30 -4.17 -7.00
N GLN A 381 0.29 -4.76 -5.79
CA GLN A 381 0.52 -4.05 -4.53
C GLN A 381 1.92 -3.45 -4.37
N PRO A 382 3.02 -4.14 -4.74
CA PRO A 382 4.36 -3.60 -4.59
C PRO A 382 4.73 -2.53 -5.64
N VAL A 383 4.09 -2.54 -6.81
CA VAL A 383 4.48 -1.72 -7.96
C VAL A 383 4.45 -0.21 -7.65
N PRO A 384 3.40 0.36 -7.04
CA PRO A 384 3.40 1.78 -6.67
C PRO A 384 4.53 2.13 -5.69
N PHE A 385 4.87 1.24 -4.75
CA PHE A 385 5.96 1.46 -3.81
C PHE A 385 7.31 1.47 -4.52
N VAL A 386 7.58 0.49 -5.40
CA VAL A 386 8.81 0.42 -6.19
C VAL A 386 8.92 1.63 -7.12
N VAL A 387 7.82 2.01 -7.76
CA VAL A 387 7.76 3.21 -8.62
C VAL A 387 8.08 4.47 -7.80
N MET A 388 7.50 4.62 -6.61
CA MET A 388 7.78 5.77 -5.75
C MET A 388 9.23 5.79 -5.25
N THR A 389 9.82 4.65 -4.89
CA THR A 389 11.20 4.63 -4.40
C THR A 389 12.21 4.89 -5.53
N GLU A 390 11.98 4.34 -6.72
CA GLU A 390 12.92 4.40 -7.85
C GLU A 390 12.75 5.66 -8.71
N MET A 391 11.53 6.03 -9.12
CA MET A 391 11.32 7.17 -10.04
C MET A 391 11.69 8.51 -9.40
N PHE A 392 11.45 8.68 -8.09
CA PHE A 392 11.85 9.89 -7.38
C PHE A 392 13.30 9.87 -6.90
N SER A 393 14.03 8.75 -7.05
CA SER A 393 15.48 8.72 -6.79
C SER A 393 16.28 9.32 -7.93
N PHE A 394 15.83 9.14 -9.18
CA PHE A 394 16.60 9.59 -10.34
C PHE A 394 16.57 11.11 -10.55
N GLN A 395 15.53 11.82 -10.09
CA GLN A 395 15.58 13.28 -10.09
C GLN A 395 16.72 13.80 -9.20
N VAL A 396 17.17 13.01 -8.22
CA VAL A 396 18.28 13.39 -7.33
C VAL A 396 19.64 13.31 -8.00
N THR A 397 19.80 12.49 -9.04
CA THR A 397 21.11 12.15 -9.64
C THR A 397 21.32 12.75 -11.04
N THR A 398 20.30 13.35 -11.67
CA THR A 398 20.38 13.86 -13.05
C THR A 398 20.35 15.39 -13.17
N VAL A 399 20.94 16.11 -12.20
CA VAL A 399 21.28 17.53 -12.37
C VAL A 399 22.78 17.70 -12.21
#